data_AF-A0A9X3YF32-F1
#
_entry.id   AF-A0A9X3YF32-F1
#
_cell.length_a   1.000
_cell.length_b   1.000
_cell.length_c   1.000
_cell.angle_alpha   90.00
_cell.angle_beta   90.00
_cell.angle_gamma   90.00
#
_symmetry.space_group_name_H-M   'P 1'
#
loop_
_entity.id
_entity.type
_entity.pdbx_description
1 polymer ?
#
loop_
_entity_poly.entity_id
_entity_poly.type
_entity_poly.pdbx_seq_one_letter_code
_entity_poly.pdbx_strand_id
1 'polypeptide(L)'
;TQLIAAALHDRMTQLVLDRFEEATNLFSHAEPKPLTAVDILGGGRAALEKANIELGLALAEDEIDYLVSAFQGLKRNPHDIELMMFAQANSEHCRHKISNASWDIDGESQDKSLFGMIKNTYQMHSENVLSAYKDNASVIVGHTAGRFFPNPETRQYGAVQEPVHILMKVETHNHPTAISP
;
A
#
# COMPACT_ATOMS: atom_id res chain seq x y z
N THR A 1 -33.89 3.09 -22.94
CA THR A 1 -33.42 3.93 -21.82
C THR A 1 -32.04 3.51 -21.34
N GLN A 2 -31.79 2.23 -21.05
CA GLN A 2 -30.51 1.75 -20.49
C GLN A 2 -29.27 2.01 -21.36
N LEU A 3 -29.37 1.87 -22.69
CA LEU A 3 -28.27 2.20 -23.62
C LEU A 3 -27.92 3.69 -23.65
N ILE A 4 -28.91 4.57 -23.48
CA ILE A 4 -28.70 6.02 -23.44
C ILE A 4 -28.02 6.38 -22.12
N ALA A 5 -28.51 5.86 -20.99
CA ALA A 5 -27.89 6.07 -19.69
C ALA A 5 -26.40 5.65 -19.69
N ALA A 6 -26.08 4.48 -20.23
CA ALA A 6 -24.69 3.98 -20.31
C ALA A 6 -23.75 4.88 -21.13
N ALA A 7 -24.26 5.65 -22.09
CA ALA A 7 -23.45 6.60 -22.88
C ALA A 7 -23.27 7.97 -22.20
N LEU A 8 -24.04 8.26 -21.14
CA LEU A 8 -24.10 9.58 -20.51
C LEU A 8 -23.42 9.66 -19.15
N HIS A 9 -22.90 8.54 -18.62
CA HIS A 9 -22.21 8.52 -17.34
C HIS A 9 -21.05 7.52 -17.34
N ASP A 10 -20.08 7.77 -16.46
CA ASP A 10 -19.09 6.79 -16.08
C ASP A 10 -19.65 5.87 -15.00
N ARG A 11 -19.86 4.60 -15.34
CA ARG A 11 -20.38 3.59 -14.41
C ARG A 11 -19.49 3.33 -13.19
N MET A 12 -18.21 3.71 -13.24
CA MET A 12 -17.28 3.52 -12.12
C MET A 12 -17.45 4.58 -11.04
N THR A 13 -17.96 5.77 -11.39
CA THR A 13 -17.95 6.94 -10.50
C THR A 13 -19.29 7.68 -10.41
N GLN A 14 -20.24 7.38 -11.29
CA GLN A 14 -21.50 8.12 -11.44
C GLN A 14 -22.72 7.20 -11.43
N LEU A 15 -23.89 7.80 -11.23
CA LEU A 15 -25.18 7.13 -11.27
C LEU A 15 -26.18 8.03 -12.00
N VAL A 16 -27.06 7.42 -12.80
CA VAL A 16 -28.14 8.14 -13.50
C VAL A 16 -29.40 8.11 -12.64
N LEU A 17 -29.92 9.29 -12.31
CA LEU A 17 -31.16 9.46 -11.56
C LEU A 17 -32.31 9.82 -12.50
N ASP A 18 -33.47 9.24 -12.27
CA ASP A 18 -34.66 9.55 -13.07
C ASP A 18 -35.31 10.88 -12.64
N ARG A 19 -35.06 11.32 -11.39
CA ARG A 19 -35.63 12.53 -10.80
C ARG A 19 -34.64 13.26 -9.90
N PHE A 20 -34.78 14.58 -9.80
CA PHE A 20 -33.90 15.41 -8.97
C PHE A 20 -34.03 15.09 -7.47
N GLU A 21 -35.21 14.72 -6.99
CA GLU A 21 -35.45 14.43 -5.57
C GLU A 21 -34.62 13.26 -5.05
N GLU A 22 -34.26 12.31 -5.93
CA GLU A 22 -33.43 11.14 -5.60
C GLU A 22 -31.99 11.52 -5.23
N ALA A 23 -31.53 12.72 -5.63
CA ALA A 23 -30.22 13.23 -5.24
C ALA A 23 -30.09 13.42 -3.71
N THR A 24 -31.21 13.49 -2.97
CA THR A 24 -31.22 13.52 -1.50
C THR A 24 -30.51 12.30 -0.91
N ASN A 25 -30.52 11.15 -1.61
CA ASN A 25 -29.85 9.93 -1.16
C ASN A 25 -28.33 10.07 -1.07
N LEU A 26 -27.73 11.02 -1.81
CA LEU A 26 -26.29 11.32 -1.71
C LEU A 26 -25.88 11.89 -0.35
N PHE A 27 -26.85 12.38 0.44
CA PHE A 27 -26.64 13.00 1.75
C PHE A 27 -27.23 12.15 2.89
N SER A 28 -27.53 10.87 2.65
CA SER A 28 -28.03 9.96 3.67
C SER A 28 -27.03 9.81 4.80
N HIS A 29 -27.51 9.81 6.05
CA HIS A 29 -26.68 9.52 7.22
C HIS A 29 -26.75 8.03 7.54
N ALA A 30 -25.59 7.42 7.80
CA ALA A 30 -25.49 6.03 8.22
C ALA A 30 -24.83 5.97 9.60
N GLU A 31 -25.31 5.05 10.43
CA GLU A 31 -24.67 4.76 11.71
C GLU A 31 -23.35 3.99 11.49
N PRO A 32 -22.31 4.23 12.31
CA PRO A 32 -21.07 3.46 12.26
C PRO A 32 -21.33 1.95 12.40
N LYS A 33 -20.74 1.15 11.51
CA LYS A 33 -20.82 -0.32 11.60
C LYS A 33 -20.05 -0.83 12.82
N PRO A 34 -20.58 -1.84 13.53
CA PRO A 34 -19.87 -2.46 14.64
C PRO A 34 -18.67 -3.29 14.15
N LEU A 35 -17.72 -3.50 15.05
CA LEU A 35 -16.55 -4.35 14.82
C LEU A 35 -16.96 -5.84 14.77
N THR A 36 -16.39 -6.62 13.86
CA THR A 36 -16.69 -8.05 13.73
C THR A 36 -15.52 -8.89 14.20
N ALA A 37 -15.77 -9.89 15.04
CA ALA A 37 -14.78 -10.88 15.46
C ALA A 37 -14.89 -12.16 14.63
N VAL A 38 -13.75 -12.73 14.24
CA VAL A 38 -13.68 -14.03 13.54
C VAL A 38 -13.39 -15.13 14.57
N ASP A 39 -14.25 -16.14 14.64
CA ASP A 39 -14.22 -17.15 15.71
C ASP A 39 -13.14 -18.22 15.51
N ILE A 40 -11.87 -17.85 15.68
CA ILE A 40 -10.73 -18.78 15.64
C ILE A 40 -10.69 -19.67 16.90
N LEU A 41 -11.12 -19.18 18.06
CA LEU A 41 -11.10 -19.97 19.29
C LEU A 41 -12.10 -21.14 19.25
N GLY A 42 -13.31 -20.91 18.74
CA GLY A 42 -14.32 -21.96 18.58
C GLY A 42 -14.24 -22.70 17.24
N GLY A 43 -14.07 -21.96 16.14
CA GLY A 43 -14.08 -22.49 14.78
C GLY A 43 -12.71 -22.84 14.19
N GLY A 44 -11.62 -22.56 14.90
CA GLY A 44 -10.27 -22.93 14.50
C GLY A 44 -9.86 -22.34 13.14
N ARG A 45 -9.03 -23.09 12.42
CA ARG A 45 -8.51 -22.71 11.09
C ARG A 45 -9.62 -22.44 10.08
N ALA A 46 -10.68 -23.25 10.08
CA ALA A 46 -11.79 -23.14 9.13
C ALA A 46 -12.53 -21.80 9.24
N ALA A 47 -12.61 -21.22 10.45
CA ALA A 47 -13.18 -19.89 10.62
C ALA A 47 -12.35 -18.81 9.92
N LEU A 48 -11.01 -18.93 9.97
CA LEU A 48 -10.12 -17.99 9.28
C LEU A 48 -10.12 -18.21 7.76
N GLU A 49 -10.18 -19.45 7.27
CA GLU A 49 -10.31 -19.75 5.84
C GLU A 49 -11.59 -19.15 5.25
N LYS A 50 -12.70 -19.25 5.98
CA LYS A 50 -13.96 -18.62 5.60
C LYS A 50 -13.82 -17.10 5.54
N ALA A 51 -13.25 -16.49 6.59
CA ALA A 51 -13.03 -15.05 6.63
C ALA A 51 -12.07 -14.57 5.51
N ASN A 52 -11.06 -15.36 5.15
CA ASN A 52 -10.14 -15.08 4.05
C ASN A 52 -10.88 -14.89 2.71
N ILE A 53 -11.89 -15.73 2.44
CA ILE A 53 -12.71 -15.65 1.24
C ILE A 53 -13.70 -14.48 1.33
N GLU A 54 -14.44 -14.36 2.44
CA GLU A 54 -15.49 -13.35 2.60
C GLU A 54 -14.96 -11.91 2.61
N LEU A 55 -13.77 -11.70 3.19
CA LEU A 55 -13.12 -10.39 3.27
C LEU A 55 -12.11 -10.14 2.13
N GLY A 56 -11.81 -11.16 1.31
CA GLY A 56 -10.84 -11.05 0.22
C GLY A 56 -9.40 -10.80 0.68
N LEU A 57 -8.96 -11.49 1.75
CA LEU A 57 -7.65 -11.24 2.37
C LEU A 57 -6.47 -11.80 1.55
N ALA A 58 -6.72 -12.79 0.68
CA ALA A 58 -5.70 -13.45 -0.14
C ALA A 58 -4.50 -14.00 0.65
N LEU A 59 -4.76 -14.53 1.86
CA LEU A 59 -3.75 -15.14 2.72
C LEU A 59 -3.27 -16.48 2.15
N ALA A 60 -1.97 -16.72 2.24
CA ALA A 60 -1.39 -18.03 2.00
C ALA A 60 -1.62 -19.00 3.18
N GLU A 61 -1.45 -20.30 2.95
CA GLU A 61 -1.69 -21.34 3.97
C GLU A 61 -0.82 -21.14 5.23
N ASP A 62 0.44 -20.74 5.06
CA ASP A 62 1.37 -20.45 6.15
C ASP A 62 1.00 -19.17 6.93
N GLU A 63 0.45 -18.16 6.24
CA GLU A 63 -0.08 -16.94 6.86
C GLU A 63 -1.34 -17.22 7.69
N ILE A 64 -2.22 -18.10 7.20
CA ILE A 64 -3.39 -18.60 7.93
C ILE A 64 -2.92 -19.33 9.20
N ASP A 65 -1.98 -20.25 9.07
CA ASP A 65 -1.45 -21.02 10.21
C ASP A 65 -0.78 -20.11 11.25
N TYR A 66 -0.01 -19.11 10.79
CA TYR A 66 0.57 -18.08 11.65
C TYR A 66 -0.48 -17.33 12.45
N LEU A 67 -1.54 -16.85 11.81
CA LEU A 67 -2.60 -16.08 12.46
C LEU A 67 -3.39 -16.94 13.45
N VAL A 68 -3.74 -18.17 13.09
CA VAL A 68 -4.42 -19.11 14.00
C VAL A 68 -3.57 -19.32 15.26
N SER A 69 -2.28 -19.62 15.09
CA SER A 69 -1.35 -19.81 16.21
C SER A 69 -1.23 -18.56 17.07
N ALA A 70 -1.07 -17.38 16.46
CA ALA A 70 -0.92 -16.12 17.15
C ALA A 70 -2.15 -15.79 18.02
N PHE A 71 -3.35 -15.89 17.46
CA PHE A 71 -4.59 -15.55 18.17
C PHE A 71 -5.00 -16.61 19.20
N GLN A 72 -4.67 -17.89 18.97
CA GLN A 72 -4.76 -18.92 20.02
C GLN A 72 -3.81 -18.61 21.19
N GLY A 73 -2.58 -18.20 20.91
CA GLY A 73 -1.61 -17.76 21.93
C GLY A 73 -2.09 -16.54 22.72
N LEU A 74 -2.74 -15.58 22.05
CA LEU A 74 -3.36 -14.40 22.67
C LEU A 74 -4.68 -14.71 23.40
N LYS A 75 -5.23 -15.92 23.23
CA LYS A 75 -6.49 -16.38 23.84
C LYS A 75 -7.66 -15.45 23.56
N ARG A 76 -7.72 -14.87 22.36
CA ARG A 76 -8.84 -14.06 21.88
C ARG A 76 -9.05 -14.22 20.39
N ASN A 77 -10.27 -13.98 19.94
CA ASN A 77 -10.58 -13.90 18.51
C ASN A 77 -9.96 -12.62 17.91
N PRO A 78 -9.45 -12.68 16.67
CA PRO A 78 -9.11 -11.48 15.91
C PRO A 78 -10.37 -10.75 15.49
N HIS A 79 -10.26 -9.44 15.36
CA HIS A 79 -11.24 -8.64 14.65
C HIS A 79 -10.92 -8.57 13.16
N ASP A 80 -11.96 -8.40 12.35
CA ASP A 80 -11.89 -8.17 10.91
C ASP A 80 -10.80 -7.14 10.52
N ILE A 81 -10.73 -6.00 11.23
CA ILE A 81 -9.74 -4.96 10.99
C ILE A 81 -8.29 -5.41 11.24
N GLU A 82 -8.06 -6.30 12.21
CA GLU A 82 -6.71 -6.84 12.51
C GLU A 82 -6.25 -7.77 11.38
N LEU A 83 -7.18 -8.57 10.84
CA LEU A 83 -6.92 -9.45 9.71
C LEU A 83 -6.70 -8.66 8.41
N MET A 84 -7.54 -7.64 8.14
CA MET A 84 -7.36 -6.75 6.99
C MET A 84 -6.01 -6.04 7.05
N MET A 85 -5.64 -5.49 8.22
CA MET A 85 -4.33 -4.86 8.42
C MET A 85 -3.19 -5.84 8.13
N PHE A 86 -3.27 -7.06 8.67
CA PHE A 86 -2.25 -8.08 8.44
C PHE A 86 -2.13 -8.45 6.96
N ALA A 87 -3.26 -8.68 6.29
CA ALA A 87 -3.32 -9.04 4.87
C ALA A 87 -2.69 -7.95 4.00
N GLN A 88 -3.05 -6.68 4.23
CA GLN A 88 -2.48 -5.56 3.48
C GLN A 88 -0.97 -5.43 3.69
N ALA A 89 -0.50 -5.56 4.94
CA ALA A 89 0.92 -5.44 5.28
C ALA A 89 1.78 -6.59 4.72
N ASN A 90 1.20 -7.79 4.57
CA ASN A 90 1.90 -8.99 4.09
C ASN A 90 1.58 -9.32 2.62
N SER A 91 0.79 -8.51 1.92
CA SER A 91 0.61 -8.62 0.48
C SER A 91 1.97 -8.56 -0.26
N GLU A 92 2.04 -9.16 -1.44
CA GLU A 92 3.25 -9.09 -2.29
C GLU A 92 3.66 -7.63 -2.49
N HIS A 93 2.70 -6.77 -2.85
CA HIS A 93 2.93 -5.38 -3.19
C HIS A 93 3.58 -4.60 -2.03
N CYS A 94 3.19 -4.89 -0.79
CA CYS A 94 3.76 -4.23 0.39
C CYS A 94 5.07 -4.90 0.84
N ARG A 95 5.14 -6.23 0.84
CA ARG A 95 6.24 -6.98 1.45
C ARG A 95 7.39 -7.27 0.49
N HIS A 96 7.18 -7.07 -0.82
CA HIS A 96 8.15 -7.31 -1.88
C HIS A 96 8.76 -8.72 -1.77
N LYS A 97 7.91 -9.73 -1.58
CA LYS A 97 8.31 -11.12 -1.29
C LYS A 97 9.23 -11.67 -2.37
N ILE A 98 8.85 -11.50 -3.65
CA ILE A 98 9.61 -11.95 -4.82
C ILE A 98 10.99 -11.28 -4.87
N SER A 99 11.04 -9.97 -4.65
CA SER A 99 12.30 -9.22 -4.70
C SER A 99 13.29 -9.60 -3.58
N ASN A 100 12.78 -10.13 -2.46
CA ASN A 100 13.58 -10.57 -1.32
C ASN A 100 13.82 -12.09 -1.28
N ALA A 101 13.20 -12.87 -2.18
CA ALA A 101 13.31 -14.31 -2.19
C ALA A 101 14.74 -14.81 -2.53
N SER A 102 15.06 -16.01 -2.06
CA SER A 102 16.15 -16.83 -2.61
C SER A 102 15.73 -17.43 -3.96
N TRP A 103 16.68 -17.68 -4.84
CA TRP A 103 16.43 -18.18 -6.18
C TRP A 103 17.29 -19.41 -6.45
N ASP A 104 16.68 -20.42 -7.07
CA ASP A 104 17.38 -21.54 -7.71
C ASP A 104 17.07 -21.46 -9.22
N ILE A 105 18.10 -21.38 -10.06
CA ILE A 105 17.98 -21.26 -11.52
C ILE A 105 18.68 -22.45 -12.14
N ASP A 106 17.95 -23.25 -12.93
CA ASP A 106 18.47 -24.46 -13.58
C ASP A 106 19.15 -25.46 -12.63
N GLY A 107 18.67 -25.51 -11.38
CA GLY A 107 19.21 -26.38 -10.33
C GLY A 107 20.36 -25.78 -9.53
N GLU A 108 20.75 -24.53 -9.80
CA GLU A 108 21.82 -23.82 -9.10
C GLU A 108 21.29 -22.71 -8.20
N SER A 109 21.67 -22.76 -6.92
CA SER A 109 21.28 -21.75 -5.95
C SER A 109 22.04 -20.44 -6.16
N GLN A 110 21.33 -19.33 -6.06
CA GLN A 110 21.86 -18.00 -6.32
C GLN A 110 22.22 -17.27 -5.01
N ASP A 111 23.38 -16.61 -5.00
CA ASP A 111 23.93 -15.96 -3.81
C ASP A 111 23.15 -14.72 -3.33
N LYS A 112 22.39 -14.08 -4.22
CA LYS A 112 21.70 -12.80 -3.95
C LYS A 112 20.24 -12.85 -4.40
N SER A 113 19.37 -12.26 -3.60
CA SER A 113 18.02 -11.89 -4.05
C SER A 113 18.08 -10.78 -5.09
N LEU A 114 16.98 -10.54 -5.80
CA LEU A 114 16.87 -9.43 -6.76
C LEU A 114 17.19 -8.09 -6.07
N PHE A 115 16.63 -7.83 -4.89
CA PHE A 115 16.92 -6.61 -4.15
C PHE A 115 18.38 -6.58 -3.63
N GLY A 116 18.96 -7.73 -3.31
CA GLY A 116 20.38 -7.86 -2.99
C GLY A 116 21.28 -7.45 -4.16
N MET A 117 20.92 -7.83 -5.39
CA MET A 117 21.61 -7.37 -6.59
C MET A 117 21.48 -5.86 -6.81
N ILE A 118 20.31 -5.27 -6.54
CA ILE A 118 20.12 -3.82 -6.60
C ILE A 118 20.98 -3.09 -5.55
N LYS A 119 21.00 -3.57 -4.29
CA LYS A 119 21.85 -2.98 -3.24
C LYS A 119 23.35 -3.05 -3.56
N ASN A 120 23.77 -4.03 -4.36
CA ASN A 120 25.17 -4.16 -4.78
C ASN A 120 25.67 -2.93 -5.54
N THR A 121 24.81 -2.25 -6.31
CA THR A 121 25.21 -1.03 -7.04
C THR A 121 25.66 0.08 -6.08
N TYR A 122 24.92 0.26 -4.99
CA TYR A 122 25.25 1.19 -3.91
C TYR A 122 26.50 0.76 -3.12
N GLN A 123 26.66 -0.55 -2.87
CA GLN A 123 27.86 -1.06 -2.18
C GLN A 123 29.14 -0.81 -2.98
N MET A 124 29.05 -0.90 -4.32
CA MET A 124 30.17 -0.67 -5.21
C MET A 124 30.42 0.83 -5.48
N HIS A 125 29.34 1.63 -5.52
CA HIS A 125 29.39 3.06 -5.84
C HIS A 125 28.34 3.84 -5.02
N SER A 126 28.79 4.42 -3.90
CA SER A 126 27.94 5.20 -2.97
C SER A 126 28.29 6.68 -2.92
N GLU A 127 29.26 7.12 -3.73
CA GLU A 127 29.69 8.50 -3.76
C GLU A 127 28.51 9.45 -4.04
N ASN A 128 28.42 10.52 -3.26
CA ASN A 128 27.35 11.53 -3.34
C ASN A 128 25.93 11.02 -3.03
N VAL A 129 25.74 9.80 -2.50
CA VAL A 129 24.44 9.33 -2.04
C VAL A 129 24.26 9.65 -0.56
N LEU A 130 23.20 10.38 -0.21
CA LEU A 130 22.85 10.74 1.17
C LEU A 130 21.85 9.76 1.79
N SER A 131 20.95 9.22 0.97
CA SER A 131 19.96 8.23 1.37
C SER A 131 19.63 7.26 0.24
N ALA A 132 19.66 5.97 0.54
CA ALA A 132 19.16 4.90 -0.31
C ALA A 132 18.58 3.77 0.56
N TYR A 133 17.45 3.19 0.13
CA TYR A 133 16.81 2.00 0.72
C TYR A 133 16.34 2.12 2.18
N LYS A 134 16.28 3.32 2.74
CA LYS A 134 15.89 3.59 4.13
C LYS A 134 14.79 4.66 4.27
N ASP A 135 14.20 5.05 3.15
CA ASP A 135 13.14 6.05 3.06
C ASP A 135 12.32 5.82 1.78
N ASN A 136 11.24 6.57 1.62
CA ASN A 136 10.35 6.53 0.46
C ASN A 136 10.93 7.19 -0.80
N ALA A 137 12.11 7.78 -0.73
CA ALA A 137 12.86 8.32 -1.86
C ALA A 137 14.38 8.15 -1.61
N SER A 138 15.17 8.12 -2.68
CA SER A 138 16.61 8.29 -2.57
C SER A 138 16.97 9.77 -2.61
N VAL A 139 18.12 10.12 -2.04
CA VAL A 139 18.63 11.50 -2.00
C VAL A 139 20.11 11.49 -2.34
N ILE A 140 20.52 12.37 -3.24
CA ILE A 140 21.92 12.61 -3.62
C ILE A 140 22.35 14.03 -3.29
N VAL A 141 23.66 14.23 -3.17
CA VAL A 141 24.27 15.56 -3.04
C VAL A 141 23.89 16.39 -4.27
N GLY A 142 23.43 17.62 -4.02
CA GLY A 142 23.12 18.61 -5.03
C GLY A 142 24.09 19.78 -4.93
N HIS A 143 23.60 21.00 -5.13
CA HIS A 143 24.43 22.20 -5.16
C HIS A 143 24.09 23.14 -4.02
N THR A 144 25.06 23.91 -3.54
CA THR A 144 24.77 25.06 -2.67
C THR A 144 24.17 26.18 -3.52
N ALA A 145 22.92 26.55 -3.24
CA ALA A 145 22.17 27.55 -4.01
C ALA A 145 21.27 28.39 -3.09
N GLY A 146 20.76 29.49 -3.63
CA GLY A 146 19.77 30.32 -2.93
C GLY A 146 18.40 29.67 -2.95
N ARG A 147 18.01 28.97 -1.89
CA ARG A 147 16.65 28.44 -1.74
C ARG A 147 15.71 29.59 -1.40
N PHE A 148 14.70 29.78 -2.24
CA PHE A 148 13.83 30.96 -2.19
C PHE A 148 12.48 30.63 -1.56
N PHE A 149 12.21 31.18 -0.38
CA PHE A 149 10.97 30.97 0.37
C PHE A 149 10.71 32.15 1.32
N PRO A 150 9.48 32.36 1.80
CA PRO A 150 9.20 33.45 2.72
C PRO A 150 9.85 33.19 4.09
N ASN A 151 10.48 34.22 4.65
CA ASN A 151 10.94 34.18 6.03
C ASN A 151 9.71 34.05 6.98
N PRO A 152 9.72 33.11 7.95
CA PRO A 152 8.55 32.85 8.80
C PRO A 152 8.18 34.01 9.73
N GLU A 153 9.12 34.88 10.07
CA GLU A 153 8.92 36.02 10.95
C GLU A 153 8.49 37.26 10.16
N THR A 154 9.26 37.64 9.12
CA THR A 154 9.02 38.88 8.36
C THR A 154 7.99 38.71 7.25
N ARG A 155 7.69 37.46 6.86
CA ARG A 155 6.84 37.08 5.72
C ARG A 155 7.33 37.60 4.37
N GLN A 156 8.56 38.09 4.31
CA GLN A 156 9.17 38.57 3.07
C GLN A 156 9.90 37.42 2.38
N TYR A 157 9.80 37.37 1.06
CA TYR A 157 10.56 36.43 0.24
C TYR A 157 12.04 36.82 0.21
N GLY A 158 12.91 35.83 0.33
CA GLY A 158 14.35 35.99 0.20
C GLY A 158 15.03 34.67 -0.17
N ALA A 159 16.25 34.77 -0.68
CA ALA A 159 17.08 33.60 -0.93
C ALA A 159 17.92 33.28 0.31
N VAL A 160 17.93 32.01 0.72
CA VAL A 160 18.81 31.47 1.76
C VAL A 160 19.84 30.58 1.09
N GLN A 161 21.13 30.91 1.23
CA GLN A 161 22.20 30.13 0.63
C GLN A 161 22.44 28.86 1.46
N GLU A 162 22.03 27.71 0.95
CA GLU A 162 22.13 26.41 1.63
C GLU A 162 22.36 25.28 0.62
N PRO A 163 22.82 24.09 1.07
CA PRO A 163 22.83 22.90 0.23
C PRO A 163 21.40 22.53 -0.23
N VAL A 164 21.18 22.54 -1.53
CA VAL A 164 19.95 22.09 -2.17
C VAL A 164 20.19 20.71 -2.77
N HIS A 165 19.94 19.68 -1.97
CA HIS A 165 20.07 18.28 -2.37
C HIS A 165 18.95 17.85 -3.33
N ILE A 166 19.17 16.74 -4.04
CA ILE A 166 18.23 16.24 -5.06
C ILE A 166 17.65 14.92 -4.56
N LEU A 167 16.33 14.86 -4.44
CA LEU A 167 15.60 13.63 -4.18
C LEU A 167 15.06 13.03 -5.48
N MET A 168 14.89 11.72 -5.53
CA MET A 168 14.26 11.04 -6.65
C MET A 168 13.44 9.83 -6.19
N LYS A 169 12.27 9.67 -6.80
CA LYS A 169 11.36 8.53 -6.61
C LYS A 169 10.56 8.32 -7.89
N VAL A 170 10.32 7.06 -8.22
CA VAL A 170 9.42 6.64 -9.28
C VAL A 170 8.48 5.58 -8.72
N GLU A 171 7.20 5.70 -9.03
CA GLU A 171 6.16 4.74 -8.68
C GLU A 171 5.31 4.43 -9.92
N THR A 172 4.51 3.38 -9.83
CA THR A 172 3.56 3.00 -10.88
C THR A 172 2.19 2.77 -10.27
N HIS A 173 1.12 2.97 -11.05
CA HIS A 173 -0.26 2.76 -10.59
C HIS A 173 -1.07 1.89 -11.56
N ASN A 174 -0.41 0.84 -12.07
CA ASN A 174 -0.85 0.08 -13.25
C ASN A 174 -2.25 -0.52 -13.11
N HIS A 175 -2.50 -1.25 -12.02
CA HIS A 175 -3.76 -1.97 -11.81
C HIS A 175 -4.99 -1.04 -11.73
N PRO A 176 -5.03 -0.03 -10.83
CA PRO A 176 -6.16 0.89 -10.77
C PRO A 176 -6.34 1.72 -12.05
N THR A 177 -5.25 2.12 -12.73
CA THR A 177 -5.35 2.80 -14.04
C THR A 177 -6.01 1.92 -15.11
N ALA A 178 -5.88 0.60 -15.03
CA ALA A 178 -6.59 -0.31 -15.95
C ALA A 178 -8.10 -0.38 -15.67
N ILE A 179 -8.55 -0.02 -14.46
CA ILE A 179 -9.96 -0.04 -14.04
C ILE A 179 -10.63 1.30 -14.38
N SER A 180 -10.00 2.41 -13.99
CA SER A 180 -10.50 3.77 -14.19
C SER A 180 -9.29 4.68 -14.42
N PRO A 181 -8.95 4.99 -15.69
CA PRO A 181 -7.78 5.80 -16.04
C PRO A 181 -7.97 7.29 -15.75
#